data_AF-A0A6L8DT16-F1
#
_entry.id   AF-A0A6L8DT16-F1
#
_cell.length_a   1.000
_cell.length_b   1.000
_cell.length_c   1.000
_cell.angle_alpha   90.00
_cell.angle_beta   90.00
_cell.angle_gamma   90.00
#
_symmetry.space_group_name_H-M   'P 1'
#
loop_
_entity.id
_entity.type
_entity.pdbx_description
1 polymer ?
#
loop_
_entity_poly.entity_id
_entity_poly.type
_entity_poly.pdbx_seq_one_letter_code
_entity_poly.pdbx_strand_id
1 'polypeptide(L)'
;MKRQRERLPWSGDRDFRILSIDGGGIRGVYPAVLLAGLEQRYPDGQPLARYFDLITGTSTGGIIALGLGAGLRAEDISRLYVERGDLIGAERLMRLDAPMAGRPIELDDWKRSVAELVPAAEQMLEEQGYAVAETFLSAPTEAYRPQAMPAASAAGA
;
A
#
# COMPACT_ATOMS: atom_id res chain seq x y z
N MET A 1 -31.52 -7.89 -2.82
CA MET A 1 -31.16 -9.23 -2.30
C MET A 1 -29.65 -9.40 -2.53
N LYS A 2 -28.80 -9.28 -1.48
CA LYS A 2 -27.34 -9.46 -1.63
C LYS A 2 -27.11 -10.94 -1.95
N ARG A 3 -26.58 -11.25 -3.14
CA ARG A 3 -26.14 -12.62 -3.46
C ARG A 3 -25.08 -12.99 -2.43
N GLN A 4 -25.40 -13.94 -1.56
CA GLN A 4 -24.44 -14.51 -0.64
C GLN A 4 -23.41 -15.27 -1.49
N ARG A 5 -22.15 -14.84 -1.46
CA ARG A 5 -21.08 -15.56 -2.16
C ARG A 5 -20.96 -16.95 -1.55
N GLU A 6 -21.05 -18.00 -2.37
CA GLU A 6 -20.76 -19.38 -1.93
C GLU A 6 -19.31 -19.45 -1.45
N ARG A 7 -19.12 -19.87 -0.19
CA ARG A 7 -17.79 -20.08 0.38
C ARG A 7 -17.21 -21.35 -0.23
N LEU A 8 -16.15 -21.20 -1.01
CA LEU A 8 -15.36 -22.33 -1.47
C LEU A 8 -14.67 -23.02 -0.28
N PRO A 9 -14.54 -24.35 -0.28
CA PRO A 9 -13.88 -25.08 0.80
C PRO A 9 -12.39 -24.71 0.87
N TRP A 10 -11.94 -24.21 2.03
CA TRP A 10 -10.52 -24.05 2.35
C TRP A 10 -9.99 -25.39 2.88
N SER A 11 -8.82 -25.81 2.38
CA SER A 11 -8.30 -27.18 2.54
C SER A 11 -7.63 -27.48 3.89
N GLY A 12 -7.91 -26.71 4.95
CA GLY A 12 -7.25 -26.88 6.25
C GLY A 12 -8.23 -26.83 7.42
N ASP A 13 -7.92 -27.59 8.48
CA ASP A 13 -8.58 -27.61 9.80
C ASP A 13 -8.43 -26.27 10.58
N ARG A 14 -8.15 -25.15 9.88
CA ARG A 14 -7.92 -23.83 10.50
C ARG A 14 -8.51 -22.71 9.64
N ASP A 15 -8.86 -21.61 10.30
CA ASP A 15 -9.32 -20.39 9.64
C ASP A 15 -8.22 -19.74 8.79
N PHE A 16 -8.60 -19.25 7.61
CA PHE A 16 -7.76 -18.43 6.72
C PHE A 16 -7.70 -16.99 7.24
N ARG A 17 -6.50 -16.48 7.54
CA ARG A 17 -6.32 -15.16 8.17
C ARG A 17 -5.84 -14.13 7.16
N ILE A 18 -6.56 -13.02 7.07
CA ILE A 18 -6.27 -11.92 6.13
C ILE A 18 -5.96 -10.65 6.92
N LEU A 19 -4.85 -9.99 6.58
CA LEU A 19 -4.56 -8.62 6.96
C LEU A 19 -4.83 -7.70 5.76
N SER A 20 -5.77 -6.78 5.88
CA SER A 20 -6.10 -5.80 4.84
C SER A 20 -5.78 -4.39 5.32
N ILE A 21 -5.04 -3.63 4.51
CA ILE A 21 -4.56 -2.29 4.87
C ILE A 21 -5.02 -1.29 3.82
N ASP A 22 -5.87 -0.35 4.23
CA ASP A 22 -6.39 0.66 3.32
C ASP A 22 -5.32 1.67 2.87
N GLY A 23 -5.58 2.29 1.73
CA GLY A 23 -4.78 3.42 1.24
C GLY A 23 -5.06 4.70 2.02
N GLY A 24 -4.09 5.62 2.02
CA GLY A 24 -4.25 6.89 2.74
C GLY A 24 -3.17 7.94 2.53
N GLY A 25 -2.20 7.69 1.63
CA GLY A 25 -1.00 8.53 1.52
C GLY A 25 -0.16 8.43 2.79
N ILE A 26 0.39 9.56 3.25
CA ILE A 26 1.21 9.58 4.47
C ILE A 26 0.47 9.11 5.73
N ARG A 27 -0.87 9.11 5.72
CA ARG A 27 -1.70 8.53 6.80
C ARG A 27 -1.44 7.04 7.03
N GLY A 28 -0.74 6.36 6.11
CA GLY A 28 -0.13 5.05 6.33
C GLY A 28 0.76 4.93 7.55
N VAL A 29 1.24 6.06 8.09
CA VAL A 29 1.92 6.10 9.39
C VAL A 29 1.07 5.45 10.49
N TYR A 30 -0.25 5.61 10.46
CA TYR A 30 -1.13 5.00 11.45
C TYR A 30 -1.09 3.47 11.42
N PRO A 31 -1.44 2.78 10.30
CA PRO A 31 -1.35 1.33 10.26
C PRO A 31 0.10 0.83 10.43
N ALA A 32 1.11 1.55 9.91
CA ALA A 32 2.50 1.13 10.07
C ALA A 32 2.95 1.12 11.55
N VAL A 33 2.66 2.19 12.30
CA VAL A 33 2.97 2.27 13.75
C VAL A 33 2.16 1.26 14.54
N LEU A 34 0.87 1.08 14.20
CA LEU A 34 0.02 0.08 14.85
C LEU A 34 0.59 -1.33 14.69
N LEU A 35 0.98 -1.70 13.47
CA LEU A 35 1.55 -3.00 13.16
C LEU A 35 2.91 -3.19 13.83
N ALA A 36 3.77 -2.17 13.88
CA ALA A 36 5.03 -2.21 14.62
C ALA A 36 4.80 -2.51 16.11
N GLY A 37 3.83 -1.81 16.73
CA GLY A 37 3.48 -2.05 18.13
C GLY A 37 2.88 -3.44 18.39
N LEU A 38 2.12 -3.98 17.43
CA LEU A 38 1.60 -5.35 17.50
C LEU A 38 2.73 -6.38 17.40
N GLU A 39 3.63 -6.22 16.43
CA GLU A 39 4.77 -7.10 16.22
C GLU A 39 5.67 -7.17 17.46
N GLN A 40 5.99 -6.03 18.07
CA GLN A 40 6.83 -5.98 19.26
C GLN A 40 6.20 -6.66 20.49
N ARG A 41 4.89 -6.51 20.67
CA ARG A 41 4.20 -6.99 21.88
C ARG A 41 3.75 -8.44 21.76
N TYR A 42 3.53 -8.94 20.55
CA TYR A 42 2.92 -10.25 20.33
C TYR A 42 3.38 -10.92 19.03
N PRO A 43 3.40 -12.26 19.01
CA PRO A 43 3.78 -13.16 20.10
C PRO A 43 5.30 -13.30 20.07
N ASP A 44 5.98 -12.60 20.97
CA ASP A 44 7.44 -12.64 21.17
C ASP A 44 8.27 -11.93 20.08
N GLY A 45 7.74 -10.87 19.48
CA GLY A 45 8.54 -10.07 18.54
C GLY A 45 8.78 -10.76 17.19
N GLN A 46 7.99 -11.77 16.82
CA GLN A 46 8.12 -12.47 15.55
C GLN A 46 7.48 -11.69 14.39
N PRO A 47 7.99 -11.80 13.14
CA PRO A 47 7.45 -11.05 12.01
C PRO A 47 5.94 -11.25 11.81
N LEU A 48 5.18 -10.15 11.71
CA LEU A 48 3.73 -10.20 11.60
C LEU A 48 3.23 -11.02 10.41
N ALA A 49 4.01 -11.04 9.32
CA ALA A 49 3.68 -11.78 8.11
C ALA A 49 3.49 -13.29 8.33
N ARG A 50 4.07 -13.86 9.41
CA ARG A 50 3.92 -15.30 9.73
C ARG A 50 2.54 -15.67 10.25
N TYR A 51 1.74 -14.68 10.66
CA TYR A 51 0.44 -14.90 11.30
C TYR A 51 -0.75 -14.77 10.35
N PHE A 52 -0.51 -14.36 9.11
CA PHE A 52 -1.52 -14.15 8.08
C PHE A 52 -1.23 -15.03 6.86
N ASP A 53 -2.28 -15.63 6.30
CA ASP A 53 -2.20 -16.39 5.06
C ASP A 53 -2.20 -15.44 3.84
N LEU A 54 -2.78 -14.25 3.99
CA LEU A 54 -2.81 -13.20 2.98
C LEU A 54 -2.64 -11.83 3.63
N ILE A 55 -1.73 -11.04 3.06
CA ILE A 55 -1.60 -9.61 3.38
C ILE A 55 -1.92 -8.84 2.12
N THR A 56 -2.83 -7.90 2.21
CA THR A 56 -3.28 -7.08 1.10
C THR A 56 -3.35 -5.61 1.51
N GLY A 57 -3.18 -4.72 0.55
CA GLY A 57 -3.44 -3.32 0.77
C GLY A 57 -3.40 -2.49 -0.50
N THR A 58 -3.97 -1.29 -0.42
CA THR A 58 -4.13 -0.39 -1.56
C THR A 58 -3.26 0.84 -1.39
N SER A 59 -2.57 1.30 -2.45
CA SER A 59 -1.66 2.45 -2.41
C SER A 59 -0.60 2.27 -1.29
N THR A 60 -0.49 3.22 -0.37
CA THR A 60 0.25 3.14 0.90
C THR A 60 0.07 1.82 1.66
N GLY A 61 -1.16 1.33 1.78
CA GLY A 61 -1.42 0.03 2.41
C GLY A 61 -0.79 -1.12 1.63
N GLY A 62 -0.70 -0.99 0.31
CA GLY A 62 0.03 -1.91 -0.57
C GLY A 62 1.54 -1.87 -0.35
N ILE A 63 2.13 -0.69 -0.14
CA ILE A 63 3.55 -0.55 0.24
C ILE A 63 3.82 -1.28 1.56
N ILE A 64 2.95 -1.10 2.55
CA ILE A 64 3.06 -1.79 3.86
C ILE A 64 2.91 -3.31 3.66
N ALA A 65 1.90 -3.75 2.90
CA ALA A 65 1.65 -5.15 2.61
C ALA A 65 2.84 -5.82 1.90
N LEU A 66 3.42 -5.17 0.89
CA LEU A 66 4.62 -5.64 0.18
C LEU A 66 5.84 -5.70 1.11
N GLY A 67 6.03 -4.71 1.97
CA GLY A 67 7.12 -4.71 2.95
C GLY A 67 7.03 -5.91 3.89
N LEU A 68 5.86 -6.14 4.49
CA LEU A 68 5.63 -7.29 5.37
C LEU A 68 5.79 -8.62 4.61
N GLY A 69 5.23 -8.71 3.41
CA GLY A 69 5.34 -9.90 2.55
C GLY A 69 6.78 -10.21 2.11
N ALA A 70 7.62 -9.18 1.95
CA ALA A 70 9.04 -9.31 1.69
C ALA A 70 9.86 -9.69 2.94
N GLY A 71 9.22 -9.84 4.10
CA GLY A 71 9.85 -10.22 5.36
C GLY A 71 10.45 -9.06 6.15
N LEU A 72 10.18 -7.81 5.77
CA LEU A 72 10.58 -6.66 6.59
C LEU A 72 9.82 -6.65 7.91
N ARG A 73 10.47 -6.14 8.96
CA ARG A 73 9.81 -5.91 10.25
C ARG A 73 8.79 -4.80 10.09
N ALA A 74 7.67 -4.91 10.80
CA ALA A 74 6.70 -3.82 10.87
C ALA A 74 7.34 -2.54 11.44
N GLU A 75 8.34 -2.67 12.31
CA GLU A 75 9.14 -1.54 12.80
C GLU A 75 9.91 -0.80 11.70
N ASP A 76 10.56 -1.52 10.78
CA ASP A 76 11.30 -0.90 9.67
C ASP A 76 10.37 -0.12 8.75
N ILE A 77 9.19 -0.69 8.47
CA ILE A 77 8.15 -0.04 7.67
C ILE A 77 7.61 1.19 8.41
N SER A 78 7.38 1.10 9.72
CA SER A 78 6.97 2.25 10.53
C SER A 78 8.00 3.38 10.46
N ARG A 79 9.29 3.08 10.57
CA ARG A 79 10.35 4.11 10.45
C ARG A 79 10.34 4.79 9.10
N LEU A 80 10.11 4.06 8.00
CA LEU A 80 9.96 4.67 6.67
C LEU A 80 8.85 5.74 6.67
N TYR A 81 7.70 5.47 7.27
CA TYR A 81 6.58 6.42 7.31
C TYR A 81 6.80 7.58 8.28
N VAL A 82 7.44 7.33 9.43
CA VAL A 82 7.68 8.36 10.47
C VAL A 82 8.85 9.27 10.13
N GLU A 83 9.96 8.70 9.65
CA GLU A 83 11.23 9.41 9.45
C GLU A 83 11.45 9.86 8.00
N ARG A 84 10.79 9.21 7.04
CA ARG A 84 10.95 9.45 5.59
C ARG A 84 9.61 9.68 4.89
N GLY A 85 8.65 10.26 5.61
CA GLY A 85 7.32 10.54 5.09
C GLY A 85 7.31 11.48 3.88
N ASP A 86 8.33 12.31 3.73
CA ASP A 86 8.63 13.16 2.58
C ASP A 86 8.89 12.37 1.30
N LEU A 87 9.51 11.18 1.37
CA LEU A 87 9.68 10.30 0.21
C LEU A 87 8.33 9.75 -0.30
N ILE A 88 7.36 9.58 0.61
CA ILE A 88 6.03 9.05 0.30
C ILE A 88 5.06 10.19 -0.07
N GLY A 89 5.27 11.38 0.49
CA GLY A 89 4.47 12.59 0.29
C GLY A 89 5.16 13.66 -0.57
N ALA A 90 6.08 13.28 -1.44
CA ALA A 90 6.99 14.20 -2.15
C ALA A 90 6.27 15.26 -3.01
N GLU A 91 6.97 16.36 -3.29
CA GLU A 91 6.50 17.49 -4.11
C GLU A 91 6.13 17.10 -5.55
N ARG A 92 6.62 15.94 -6.02
CA ARG A 92 6.30 15.35 -7.33
C ARG A 92 5.52 14.05 -7.13
N LEU A 93 4.32 14.15 -6.56
CA LEU A 93 3.39 13.03 -6.39
C LEU A 93 2.17 13.21 -7.31
N MET A 94 1.96 12.25 -8.21
CA MET A 94 0.70 12.14 -8.95
C MET A 94 -0.20 11.12 -8.27
N ARG A 95 -1.44 11.52 -7.93
CA ARG A 95 -2.47 10.61 -7.45
C ARG A 95 -3.42 10.27 -8.58
N LEU A 96 -3.53 8.97 -8.89
CA LEU A 96 -4.46 8.43 -9.88
C LEU A 96 -5.64 7.83 -9.12
N ASP A 97 -6.60 8.69 -8.81
CA ASP A 97 -7.85 8.26 -8.18
C ASP A 97 -8.94 8.16 -9.25
N ALA A 98 -9.66 7.04 -9.27
CA ALA A 98 -10.87 6.94 -10.06
C ALA A 98 -11.91 7.95 -9.54
N PRO A 99 -12.66 8.63 -10.42
CA PRO A 99 -13.69 9.55 -9.98
C PRO A 99 -14.75 8.80 -9.15
N MET A 100 -14.99 9.29 -7.93
CA MET A 100 -16.04 8.75 -7.07
C MET A 100 -17.38 9.38 -7.43
N ALA A 101 -18.09 8.77 -8.38
CA ALA A 101 -19.47 9.14 -8.71
C ALA A 101 -20.46 8.14 -8.09
N GLY A 102 -21.23 8.61 -7.10
CA GLY A 102 -22.32 7.82 -6.51
C GLY A 102 -21.87 6.64 -5.65
N ARG A 103 -22.61 5.52 -5.71
CA ARG A 103 -22.30 4.32 -4.90
C ARG A 103 -20.94 3.73 -5.32
N PRO A 104 -20.08 3.32 -4.38
CA PRO A 104 -18.82 2.63 -4.70
C PRO A 104 -19.05 1.47 -5.68
N ILE A 105 -18.12 1.25 -6.59
CA ILE A 105 -18.11 0.03 -7.41
C ILE A 105 -17.65 -1.11 -6.49
N GLU A 106 -18.45 -2.16 -6.40
CA GLU A 106 -18.09 -3.34 -5.58
C GLU A 106 -16.88 -4.06 -6.19
N LEU A 107 -16.07 -4.71 -5.34
CA LEU A 107 -14.79 -5.31 -5.75
C LEU A 107 -14.92 -6.39 -6.85
N ASP A 108 -16.08 -7.03 -6.99
CA ASP A 108 -16.38 -8.02 -8.04
C ASP A 108 -17.22 -7.48 -9.21
N ASP A 109 -17.55 -6.18 -9.23
CA ASP A 109 -18.36 -5.55 -10.29
C ASP A 109 -17.49 -5.08 -11.47
N TRP A 110 -16.89 -6.04 -12.17
CA TRP A 110 -16.01 -5.78 -13.33
C TRP A 110 -16.74 -5.06 -14.47
N LYS A 111 -18.03 -5.33 -14.66
CA LYS A 111 -18.83 -4.74 -15.75
C LYS A 111 -18.98 -3.24 -15.54
N ARG A 112 -19.36 -2.84 -14.32
CA ARG A 112 -19.50 -1.44 -13.97
C ARG A 112 -18.13 -0.74 -13.92
N SER A 113 -17.10 -1.45 -13.47
CA SER A 113 -15.72 -0.96 -13.54
C SER A 113 -15.34 -0.57 -14.98
N VAL A 114 -15.56 -1.46 -15.95
CA VAL A 114 -15.26 -1.16 -17.37
C VAL A 114 -16.12 0.00 -17.89
N ALA A 115 -17.43 -0.03 -17.61
CA ALA A 115 -18.36 0.96 -18.14
C ALA A 115 -18.15 2.38 -17.58
N GLU A 116 -17.75 2.52 -16.32
CA GLU A 116 -17.60 3.81 -15.64
C GLU A 116 -16.16 4.30 -15.60
N LEU A 117 -15.18 3.41 -15.37
CA LEU A 117 -13.79 3.81 -15.12
C LEU A 117 -12.97 3.99 -16.40
N VAL A 118 -13.25 3.24 -17.47
CA VAL A 118 -12.51 3.40 -18.73
C VAL A 118 -12.74 4.77 -19.35
N PRO A 119 -14.00 5.23 -19.56
CA PRO A 119 -14.23 6.57 -20.10
C PRO A 119 -13.69 7.68 -19.19
N ALA A 120 -13.79 7.50 -17.87
CA ALA A 120 -13.22 8.43 -16.90
C ALA A 120 -11.69 8.54 -17.02
N ALA A 121 -11.00 7.42 -17.24
CA ALA A 121 -9.55 7.41 -17.44
C ALA A 121 -9.16 8.08 -18.76
N GLU A 122 -9.90 7.82 -19.85
CA GLU A 122 -9.70 8.47 -21.14
C GLU A 122 -9.90 9.99 -21.03
N GLN A 123 -10.98 10.42 -20.38
CA GLN A 123 -11.23 11.84 -20.13
C GLN A 123 -10.12 12.50 -19.31
N MET A 124 -9.66 11.85 -18.23
CA MET A 124 -8.54 12.36 -17.43
C MET A 124 -7.26 12.50 -18.25
N LEU A 125 -7.00 11.54 -19.15
CA LEU A 125 -5.84 11.58 -20.05
C LEU A 125 -5.95 12.74 -21.05
N GLU A 126 -7.12 12.98 -21.61
CA GLU A 126 -7.34 14.14 -22.50
C GLU A 126 -7.18 15.47 -21.76
N GLU A 127 -7.70 15.59 -20.53
CA GLU A 127 -7.69 16.82 -19.74
C GLU A 127 -6.31 17.13 -19.13
N GLN A 128 -5.62 16.11 -18.61
CA GLN A 128 -4.41 16.29 -17.79
C GLN A 128 -3.16 15.64 -18.38
N GLY A 129 -3.28 14.83 -19.44
CA GLY A 129 -2.18 14.03 -19.97
C GLY A 129 -0.95 14.84 -20.37
N TYR A 130 -1.16 16.03 -20.98
CA TYR A 130 -0.06 16.92 -21.33
C TYR A 130 0.70 17.43 -20.10
N ALA A 131 -0.02 17.96 -19.10
CA ALA A 131 0.59 18.51 -17.89
C ALA A 131 1.36 17.43 -17.10
N VAL A 132 0.82 16.20 -17.09
CA VAL A 132 1.48 15.04 -16.47
C VAL A 132 2.76 14.69 -17.23
N ALA A 133 2.71 14.62 -18.56
CA ALA A 133 3.88 14.32 -19.37
C ALA A 133 4.97 15.38 -19.19
N GLU A 134 4.61 16.66 -19.17
CA GLU A 134 5.55 17.76 -18.94
C GLU A 134 6.20 17.67 -17.55
N THR A 135 5.38 17.45 -16.52
CA THR A 135 5.82 17.48 -15.12
C THR A 135 6.63 16.25 -14.72
N PHE A 136 6.25 15.06 -15.20
CA PHE A 136 6.79 13.78 -14.73
C PHE A 136 7.61 13.01 -15.76
N LEU A 137 7.39 13.23 -17.06
CA LEU A 137 7.96 12.41 -18.14
C LEU A 137 8.94 13.18 -19.04
N SER A 138 9.32 14.40 -18.64
CA SER A 138 10.20 15.28 -19.43
C SER A 138 11.66 14.82 -19.50
N ALA A 139 12.12 13.97 -18.56
CA ALA A 139 13.45 13.38 -18.60
C ALA A 139 13.50 12.00 -17.90
N PRO A 140 14.36 11.06 -18.35
CA PRO A 140 14.59 9.81 -17.65
C PRO A 140 15.12 10.04 -16.23
N THR A 141 14.66 9.26 -15.27
CA THR A 141 15.24 9.28 -13.92
C THR A 141 16.52 8.44 -13.89
N GLU A 142 17.48 8.83 -13.04
CA GLU A 142 18.61 7.95 -12.75
C GLU A 142 18.15 6.81 -11.85
N ALA A 143 18.71 5.61 -12.08
CA ALA A 143 18.51 4.50 -11.17
C ALA A 143 18.90 4.92 -9.75
N TYR A 144 18.00 4.69 -8.80
CA TYR A 144 18.27 4.95 -7.38
C TYR A 144 19.60 4.28 -7.00
N ARG A 145 20.57 5.11 -6.58
CA ARG A 145 21.82 4.62 -5.99
C ARG A 145 21.60 4.54 -4.48
N PRO A 146 21.62 3.33 -3.88
CA PRO A 146 21.50 3.18 -2.44
C PRO A 146 22.53 4.08 -1.75
N GLN A 147 22.06 5.04 -0.96
CA GLN A 147 22.95 5.79 -0.09
C GLN A 147 23.26 4.90 1.11
N ALA A 148 24.55 4.68 1.39
CA ALA A 148 24.94 3.98 2.60
C ALA A 148 24.38 4.75 3.79
N MET A 149 23.51 4.09 4.56
CA MET A 149 23.11 4.58 5.87
C MET A 149 24.38 4.77 6.69
N PRO A 150 24.60 5.91 7.37
CA PRO A 150 25.73 6.04 8.27
C PRO A 150 25.70 4.87 9.24
N ALA A 151 26.82 4.17 9.39
CA ALA A 151 26.94 3.08 10.34
C ALA A 151 26.43 3.59 11.69
N ALA A 152 25.48 2.88 12.29
CA ALA A 152 25.04 3.16 13.64
C ALA A 152 26.31 3.31 14.49
N SER A 153 26.53 4.50 15.05
CA SER A 153 27.68 4.71 15.92
C SER A 153 27.58 3.65 17.01
N ALA A 154 28.55 2.75 17.06
CA ALA A 154 28.73 1.87 18.19
C ALA A 154 29.06 2.76 19.41
N ALA A 155 28.03 3.31 20.05
CA ALA A 155 28.10 3.66 21.46
C ALA A 155 28.06 2.31 22.18
N GLY A 156 29.22 1.74 22.51
CA GLY A 156 29.90 2.01 23.78
C GLY A 156 29.26 1.06 24.81
N ALA A 157 29.80 -0.15 24.97
CA ALA A 157 30.78 -0.47 26.02
C ALA A 157 30.16 -0.39 27.42
#